data_AF-A0A4V4IYC7-F1
#
_entry.id   AF-A0A4V4IYC7-F1
#
_cell.length_a   1.000
_cell.length_b   1.000
_cell.length_c   1.000
_cell.angle_alpha   90.00
_cell.angle_beta   90.00
_cell.angle_gamma   90.00
#
_symmetry.space_group_name_H-M   'P 1'
#
loop_
_entity.id
_entity.type
_entity.pdbx_description
1 polymer ?
#
loop_
_entity_poly.entity_id
_entity_poly.type
_entity_poly.pdbx_seq_one_letter_code
_entity_poly.pdbx_strand_id
1 'polypeptide(L)' 'MADGDAEDKADRLKSSLWYSIGSIVDAIALDQDLNATPQFIGSLTELVWSQILTSGADLENFAKYTTQSFLAENDTD' A
#
# COMPACT_ATOMS: atom_id res chain seq x y z
N MET A 1 -6.13 -16.81 -18.71
CA MET A 1 -7.12 -16.66 -17.62
C MET A 1 -6.49 -16.29 -16.28
N ALA A 2 -5.19 -16.52 -16.03
CA ALA A 2 -4.54 -16.17 -14.76
C ALA A 2 -4.37 -14.65 -14.48
N ASP A 3 -4.45 -13.80 -15.50
CA ASP A 3 -4.25 -12.35 -15.36
C ASP A 3 -5.47 -11.64 -14.75
N GLY A 4 -6.68 -12.12 -15.09
CA GLY A 4 -7.93 -11.58 -14.55
C GLY A 4 -8.08 -11.79 -13.04
N ASP A 5 -7.60 -12.91 -12.51
CA ASP A 5 -7.67 -13.20 -11.07
C ASP A 5 -6.80 -12.24 -10.23
N ALA A 6 -5.69 -11.76 -10.79
CA ALA A 6 -4.78 -10.83 -10.13
C ALA A 6 -5.35 -9.40 -10.13
N GLU A 7 -5.93 -8.98 -11.27
CA GLU A 7 -6.60 -7.68 -11.41
C GLU A 7 -7.85 -7.60 -10.52
N ASP A 8 -8.68 -8.65 -10.49
CA ASP A 8 -9.84 -8.76 -9.61
C ASP A 8 -9.44 -8.66 -8.13
N LYS A 9 -8.30 -9.25 -7.76
CA LYS A 9 -7.78 -9.15 -6.39
C LYS A 9 -7.30 -7.73 -6.08
N ALA A 10 -6.61 -7.08 -7.02
CA ALA A 10 -6.15 -5.71 -6.84
C ALA A 10 -7.32 -4.74 -6.64
N ASP A 11 -8.39 -4.88 -7.43
CA ASP A 11 -9.59 -4.06 -7.30
C ASP A 11 -10.32 -4.24 -5.97
N ARG A 12 -10.41 -5.48 -5.49
CA ARG A 12 -10.95 -5.78 -4.16
C ARG A 12 -10.12 -5.16 -3.04
N LEU A 13 -8.79 -5.23 -3.15
CA LEU A 13 -7.87 -4.63 -2.17
C LEU A 13 -7.99 -3.10 -2.18
N LYS A 14 -7.99 -2.48 -3.37
CA LYS A 14 -8.21 -1.03 -3.52
C LYS A 14 -9.56 -0.58 -2.97
N SER A 15 -10.62 -1.36 -3.18
CA SER A 15 -11.95 -1.07 -2.63
C SER A 15 -11.95 -1.09 -1.09
N SER A 16 -11.28 -2.07 -0.50
CA SER A 16 -11.09 -2.14 0.96
C SER A 16 -10.26 -0.97 1.50
N LEU A 17 -9.24 -0.55 0.74
CA LEU A 17 -8.41 0.60 1.09
C LEU A 17 -9.24 1.90 1.05
N TRP A 18 -10.03 2.10 -0.01
CA TRP A 18 -10.93 3.25 -0.14
C TRP A 18 -11.90 3.35 1.04
N TYR A 19 -12.54 2.23 1.43
CA TYR A 19 -13.45 2.21 2.58
C TYR A 19 -12.74 2.58 3.89
N SER A 20 -11.54 2.05 4.11
CA SER A 20 -10.76 2.33 5.32
C SER A 20 -10.32 3.79 5.37
N ILE A 21 -9.85 4.34 4.25
CA ILE A 21 -9.46 5.75 4.14
C ILE A 21 -10.67 6.66 4.33
N GLY A 22 -11.80 6.35 3.69
CA GLY A 22 -13.06 7.10 3.88
C GLY A 22 -13.46 7.15 5.36
N SER A 23 -13.42 6.01 6.06
CA SER A 23 -13.74 5.94 7.49
C SER A 23 -12.80 6.81 8.35
N ILE A 24 -11.50 6.85 8.04
CA ILE A 24 -10.52 7.69 8.74
C ILE A 24 -10.76 9.17 8.44
N VAL A 25 -10.99 9.51 7.17
CA VAL A 25 -11.24 10.88 6.73
C VAL A 25 -12.53 11.42 7.33
N ASP A 26 -13.60 10.63 7.37
CA ASP A 26 -14.88 10.99 7.99
C ASP A 26 -14.71 11.31 9.48
N ALA A 27 -13.92 10.51 10.21
CA ALA A 27 -13.64 10.75 11.62
C ALA A 27 -12.89 12.07 11.84
N ILE A 28 -11.90 12.39 10.99
CA ILE A 28 -11.14 13.65 11.06
C ILE A 28 -12.00 14.84 10.65
N ALA A 29 -12.79 14.69 9.59
CA ALA A 29 -13.66 15.74 9.07
C ALA A 29 -14.71 16.15 10.11
N LEU A 30 -15.27 15.17 10.83
CA LEU A 30 -16.19 15.41 11.94
C LEU A 30 -15.55 16.20 13.10
N ASP A 31 -14.29 15.88 13.45
CA ASP A 31 -13.54 16.58 14.52
C ASP A 31 -13.19 18.03 14.14
N GLN A 32 -12.93 18.27 12.86
CA GLN A 32 -12.50 19.57 12.35
C GLN A 32 -13.65 20.45 11.82
N ASP A 33 -14.90 19.98 11.87
CA ASP A 33 -16.07 20.62 11.25
C ASP A 33 -15.85 20.93 9.76
N LEU A 34 -15.25 19.96 9.05
CA LEU A 34 -14.95 20.03 7.62
C LEU A 34 -15.75 18.96 6.86
N ASN A 35 -15.78 19.10 5.54
CA ASN A 35 -16.36 18.09 4.67
C ASN A 35 -15.33 17.65 3.62
N ALA A 36 -15.12 16.35 3.51
CA ALA A 36 -14.20 15.77 2.53
C ALA A 36 -14.96 15.40 1.25
N THR A 37 -14.39 15.72 0.09
CA THR A 37 -15.02 15.36 -1.18
C THR A 37 -14.72 13.90 -1.55
N PRO A 38 -15.61 13.22 -2.29
CA PRO A 38 -15.32 11.88 -2.80
C PRO A 38 -14.06 11.84 -3.67
N GLN A 39 -13.76 12.93 -4.39
CA GLN A 39 -12.55 13.06 -5.21
C GLN A 39 -11.28 13.12 -4.36
N PHE A 40 -11.33 13.81 -3.21
CA PHE A 40 -10.22 13.84 -2.26
C PHE A 40 -9.95 12.46 -1.66
N ILE A 41 -11.01 11.75 -1.24
CA ILE A 41 -10.88 10.38 -0.72
C ILE A 41 -10.33 9.44 -1.80
N GLY A 42 -10.80 9.58 -3.05
CA GLY A 42 -10.31 8.82 -4.20
C GLY A 42 -8.84 9.08 -4.51
N SER A 43 -8.41 10.35 -4.56
CA SER A 43 -7.00 10.68 -4.82
C SER A 43 -6.08 10.24 -3.68
N LEU A 44 -6.53 10.35 -2.43
CA LEU A 44 -5.80 9.85 -1.27
C LEU A 44 -5.67 8.32 -1.30
N THR A 45 -6.70 7.62 -1.77
CA THR A 45 -6.66 6.15 -1.95
C THR A 45 -5.58 5.74 -2.95
N GLU A 46 -5.51 6.41 -4.11
CA GLU A 46 -4.46 6.12 -5.10
C GLU A 46 -3.05 6.48 -4.59
N LEU A 47 -2.93 7.58 -3.83
CA LEU A 47 -1.67 7.96 -3.20
C LEU A 47 -1.17 6.88 -2.23
N VAL A 48 -2.04 6.44 -1.31
CA VAL A 48 -1.69 5.41 -0.31
C VAL A 48 -1.42 4.06 -0.97
N TRP A 49 -2.18 3.70 -2.01
CA TRP A 49 -1.92 2.50 -2.80
C TRP A 49 -0.51 2.51 -3.41
N SER A 50 -0.13 3.61 -4.07
CA SER A 50 1.22 3.79 -4.64
C SER A 50 2.32 3.69 -3.57
N GLN A 51 2.08 4.27 -2.39
CA GLN A 51 3.00 4.20 -1.27
C GLN A 51 3.18 2.75 -0.76
N ILE A 52 2.09 1.98 -0.65
CA ILE A 52 2.15 0.57 -0.25
C ILE A 52 2.99 -0.24 -1.24
N LEU A 53 2.79 -0.06 -2.55
CA LEU A 53 3.57 -0.75 -3.58
C LEU A 53 5.06 -0.40 -3.48
N THR A 54 5.38 0.88 -3.32
CA THR A 54 6.76 1.36 -3.17
C THR A 54 7.42 0.77 -1.93
N SER A 55 6.76 0.88 -0.77
CA SER A 55 7.28 0.34 0.48
C SER A 55 7.42 -1.18 0.45
N GLY A 56 6.51 -1.90 -0.21
CA GLY A 56 6.62 -3.34 -0.41
C GLY A 56 7.87 -3.73 -1.22
N ALA A 57 8.15 -3.01 -2.30
CA ALA A 57 9.35 -3.21 -3.11
C ALA A 57 10.63 -2.90 -2.32
N ASP A 58 10.63 -1.82 -1.53
CA ASP A 58 11.76 -1.45 -0.67
C ASP A 58 12.04 -2.54 0.38
N LEU A 59 10.99 -3.06 1.04
CA LEU A 59 11.10 -4.15 2.01
C LEU A 59 11.67 -5.43 1.37
N GLU A 60 11.23 -5.77 0.17
CA GLU A 60 11.76 -6.92 -0.57
C GLU A 60 13.25 -6.73 -0.90
N ASN A 61 13.63 -5.52 -1.34
CA ASN A 61 15.02 -5.20 -1.66
C ASN A 61 15.92 -5.24 -0.40
N PHE A 62 15.44 -4.73 0.74
CA PHE A 62 16.17 -4.83 1.99
C PHE A 62 16.33 -6.28 2.44
N ALA A 63 15.28 -7.10 2.36
CA ALA A 63 15.36 -8.51 2.71
C ALA A 63 16.37 -9.28 1.84
N LYS A 64 16.37 -9.01 0.52
CA LYS A 64 17.34 -9.59 -0.42
C LYS A 64 18.76 -9.15 -0.09
N TYR A 65 18.97 -7.86 0.16
CA TYR A 65 20.27 -7.32 0.53
C TYR A 65 20.82 -7.96 1.81
N THR A 66 20.00 -8.07 2.86
CA THR A 66 20.42 -8.72 4.12
C THR A 66 20.76 -10.20 3.91
N THR A 67 19.97 -10.92 3.11
CA THR A 67 20.22 -12.33 2.81
C THR A 67 21.51 -12.52 2.01
N GLN A 68 21.74 -11.69 0.99
CA GLN A 68 22.97 -11.72 0.18
C GLN A 68 24.20 -11.33 0.99
N SER A 69 24.09 -10.30 1.84
CA SER A 69 25.17 -9.88 2.75
C SER A 69 25.54 -10.99 3.72
N PHE A 70 24.55 -11.69 4.27
CA PHE A 70 24.78 -12.83 5.18
C PHE A 70 25.47 -13.99 4.46
N LEU A 71 25.05 -14.35 3.25
CA LEU A 71 25.71 -15.41 2.46
C LEU A 71 27.16 -15.05 2.12
N ALA A 72 27.42 -13.81 1.71
CA ALA A 72 28.77 -13.34 1.40
C ALA A 72 29.72 -13.37 2.61
N GLU A 73 29.21 -13.13 3.83
CA GLU A 73 30.00 -13.22 5.07
C GLU A 73 30.36 -14.67 5.42
N ASN A 74 29.44 -15.61 5.17
CA ASN A 74 29.62 -17.03 5.49
C ASN A 74 30.35 -17.85 4.41
N ASP A 75 30.56 -17.30 3.21
CA ASP A 75 31.34 -17.92 2.11
C ASP A 75 32.86 -17.67 2.23
N THR A 76 33.32 -17.07 3.34
CA THR A 76 34.73 -16.68 3.56
C THR A 76 35.59 -17.70 4.33
N ASP A 77 35.25 -19.00 4.29
CA ASP A 77 36.06 -20.11 4.83
C ASP A 77 36.61 -21.05 3.75
#